data_AF-A0A8T3YAS4-F1
#
_entry.id   AF-A0A8T3YAS4-F1
#
_cell.length_a   1.000
_cell.length_b   1.000
_cell.length_c   1.000
_cell.angle_alpha   90.00
_cell.angle_beta   90.00
_cell.angle_gamma   90.00
#
_symmetry.space_group_name_H-M   'P 1'
#
loop_
_entity.id
_entity.type
_entity.pdbx_description
1 polymer ?
#
loop_
_entity_poly.entity_id
_entity_poly.type
_entity_poly.pdbx_seq_one_letter_code
_entity_poly.pdbx_strand_id
1 'polypeptide(L)'
;MSSKTISITKQVYEDLAKAKSPRESFSEEITKLLRRKGRLNECAGLWSWMSEIEATGIKKAIGQCKERSRQQWKKRIGAIA
;
A
#
# COMPACT_ATOMS: atom_id res chain seq x y z
N MET A 1 15.46 -11.84 -20.40
CA MET A 1 15.64 -10.48 -19.85
C MET A 1 17.01 -10.38 -19.23
N SER A 2 17.73 -9.27 -19.43
CA SER A 2 18.97 -9.02 -18.70
C SER A 2 18.63 -8.80 -17.23
N SER A 3 19.20 -9.61 -16.33
CA SER A 3 19.06 -9.43 -14.89
C SER A 3 20.27 -8.66 -14.36
N LYS A 4 20.02 -7.70 -13.47
CA LYS A 4 21.05 -7.05 -12.67
C LYS A 4 20.81 -7.41 -11.20
N THR A 5 21.89 -7.73 -10.49
CA THR A 5 21.84 -8.05 -9.06
C THR A 5 22.12 -6.79 -8.25
N ILE A 6 21.31 -6.56 -7.21
CA ILE A 6 21.57 -5.53 -6.21
C ILE A 6 21.72 -6.21 -4.84
N SER A 7 22.68 -5.75 -4.05
CA SER A 7 22.81 -6.16 -2.65
C SER A 7 22.01 -5.21 -1.77
N ILE A 8 21.17 -5.76 -0.90
CA ILE A 8 20.37 -5.01 0.07
C ILE A 8 20.58 -5.59 1.47
N THR A 9 20.29 -4.80 2.50
CA THR A 9 20.36 -5.30 3.87
C THR A 9 19.29 -6.37 4.12
N LYS A 10 19.55 -7.27 5.06
CA LYS A 10 18.61 -8.33 5.45
C LYS A 10 17.24 -7.77 5.84
N GLN A 11 17.23 -6.68 6.59
CA GLN A 11 15.99 -6.01 7.00
C GLN A 11 15.16 -5.54 5.80
N VAL A 12 15.80 -4.88 4.82
CA VAL A 12 15.11 -4.42 3.60
C VAL A 12 14.57 -5.59 2.79
N TYR A 13 15.31 -6.70 2.72
CA TYR A 13 14.82 -7.92 2.08
C TYR A 13 13.56 -8.47 2.75
N GLU A 14 13.57 -8.57 4.08
CA GLU A 14 12.41 -9.04 4.86
C GLU A 14 11.19 -8.14 4.71
N ASP A 15 11.40 -6.82 4.69
CA ASP A 15 10.33 -5.86 4.50
C ASP A 15 9.72 -5.94 3.10
N LEU A 16 10.56 -6.11 2.06
CA LEU A 16 10.09 -6.36 0.70
C LEU A 16 9.35 -7.71 0.58
N ALA A 17 9.82 -8.74 1.29
CA ALA A 17 9.18 -10.05 1.29
C ALA A 17 7.78 -10.02 1.94
N LYS A 18 7.59 -9.18 2.96
CA LYS A 18 6.29 -8.93 3.58
C LYS A 18 5.37 -8.07 2.71
N ALA A 19 5.94 -7.14 1.95
CA ALA A 19 5.18 -6.20 1.12
C ALA A 19 4.62 -6.82 -0.16
N LYS A 20 5.39 -7.72 -0.80
CA LYS A 20 5.00 -8.33 -2.08
C LYS A 20 3.87 -9.36 -1.91
N SER A 21 3.06 -9.52 -2.94
CA SER A 21 2.10 -10.63 -3.00
C SER A 21 2.82 -11.98 -3.24
N PRO A 22 2.25 -13.14 -2.83
CA PRO A 22 2.91 -14.45 -2.98
C PRO A 22 3.30 -14.82 -4.42
N ARG A 23 2.60 -14.28 -5.42
CA ARG A 23 2.86 -14.49 -6.86
C ARG A 23 3.62 -13.35 -7.52
N GLU A 24 3.99 -12.32 -6.77
CA GLU A 24 4.67 -11.12 -7.26
C GLU A 24 6.19 -11.26 -7.08
N SER A 25 6.94 -10.79 -8.07
CA SER A 25 8.39 -10.70 -8.02
C SER A 25 8.83 -9.47 -7.22
N PHE A 26 10.05 -9.51 -6.68
CA PHE A 26 10.62 -8.33 -6.01
C PHE A 26 10.74 -7.13 -6.97
N SER A 27 11.04 -7.39 -8.25
CA SER A 27 11.13 -6.34 -9.27
C SER A 27 9.80 -5.64 -9.51
N GLU A 28 8.68 -6.37 -9.51
CA GLU A 28 7.33 -5.80 -9.62
C GLU A 28 6.97 -4.95 -8.41
N GLU A 29 7.23 -5.45 -7.19
CA GLU A 29 6.97 -4.68 -5.96
C GLU A 29 7.81 -3.39 -5.93
N ILE A 30 9.12 -3.47 -6.25
CA ILE A 30 10.00 -2.30 -6.32
C ILE A 30 9.47 -1.30 -7.36
N THR A 31 9.07 -1.77 -8.53
CA THR A 31 8.49 -0.91 -9.58
C THR A 31 7.21 -0.25 -9.11
N LYS A 32 6.33 -1.00 -8.43
CA LYS A 32 5.08 -0.49 -7.86
C LYS A 32 5.35 0.56 -6.79
N LEU A 33 6.33 0.35 -5.90
CA LEU A 33 6.72 1.32 -4.88
C LEU A 33 7.30 2.60 -5.49
N LEU A 34 8.15 2.46 -6.52
CA LEU A 34 8.71 3.59 -7.25
C LEU A 34 7.62 4.36 -8.02
N ARG A 35 6.62 3.67 -8.57
CA ARG A 35 5.46 4.29 -9.26
C ARG A 35 4.42 4.86 -8.30
N ARG A 36 4.21 4.24 -7.13
CA ARG A 36 3.31 4.73 -6.06
C ARG A 36 3.82 5.99 -5.39
N LYS A 37 5.13 6.25 -5.43
CA LYS A 37 5.67 7.60 -5.24
C LYS A 37 5.36 8.47 -6.47
N GLY A 38 4.08 8.67 -6.78
CA GLY A 38 3.66 9.98 -7.25
C GLY A 38 4.17 10.96 -6.21
N ARG A 39 4.95 11.95 -6.65
CA ARG A 39 5.65 12.80 -5.71
C ARG A 39 4.57 13.46 -4.83
N LEU A 40 4.70 13.46 -3.50
CA LEU A 40 3.66 14.03 -2.62
C LEU A 40 3.33 15.50 -2.97
N ASN A 41 4.27 16.20 -3.60
CA ASN A 41 4.06 17.53 -4.16
C ASN A 41 3.11 17.57 -5.38
N GLU A 42 2.96 16.49 -6.15
CA GLU A 42 1.97 16.34 -7.22
C GLU A 42 0.55 16.20 -6.64
N CYS A 43 0.42 15.77 -5.38
CA CYS A 43 -0.86 15.70 -4.68
C CYS A 43 -1.23 16.98 -3.91
N ALA A 44 -0.28 17.91 -3.72
CA ALA A 44 -0.54 19.17 -3.05
C ALA A 44 -1.39 20.07 -3.95
N GLY A 45 -2.59 20.45 -3.49
CA GLY A 45 -3.52 21.30 -4.24
C GLY A 45 -4.46 20.57 -5.20
N LEU A 46 -4.27 19.27 -5.47
CA LEU A 46 -5.19 18.48 -6.33
C LEU A 46 -6.63 18.44 -5.84
N TRP A 47 -6.85 18.76 -4.57
CA TRP A 47 -8.14 18.72 -3.91
C TRP A 47 -8.59 20.10 -3.43
N SER A 48 -7.97 21.19 -3.92
CA SER A 48 -8.31 22.56 -3.52
C SER A 48 -9.70 22.99 -3.96
N TRP A 49 -10.27 22.33 -4.97
CA TRP A 49 -11.63 22.52 -5.45
C TRP A 49 -12.68 21.75 -4.65
N MET A 50 -12.25 20.80 -3.79
CA MET A 50 -13.16 19.96 -3.03
C MET A 50 -13.54 20.61 -1.71
N SER A 51 -14.83 20.58 -1.38
CA SER A 51 -15.33 21.11 -0.11
C SER A 51 -14.87 20.27 1.09
N GLU A 52 -14.80 20.89 2.26
CA GLU A 52 -14.39 20.20 3.49
C GLU A 52 -15.36 19.10 3.93
N ILE A 53 -16.65 19.25 3.56
CA ILE A 53 -17.70 18.23 3.78
C ILE A 53 -17.41 16.97 2.96
N GLU A 54 -17.10 17.13 1.68
CA GLU A 54 -16.74 16.02 0.78
C GLU A 54 -15.44 15.34 1.23
N ALA A 55 -14.44 16.13 1.61
CA ALA A 55 -13.18 15.64 2.17
C ALA A 55 -13.41 14.74 3.38
N THR A 56 -14.27 15.19 4.30
CA THR A 56 -14.61 14.48 5.53
C THR A 56 -15.39 13.20 5.23
N GLY A 57 -16.31 13.24 4.25
CA GLY A 57 -17.04 12.07 3.77
C GLY A 57 -16.10 10.99 3.23
N ILE A 58 -15.13 11.36 2.39
CA ILE A 58 -14.13 10.45 1.83
C ILE A 58 -13.25 9.86 2.93
N LYS A 59 -12.76 10.67 3.87
CA LYS A 59 -11.96 10.19 5.02
C LYS A 59 -12.74 9.17 5.86
N LYS A 60 -14.03 9.45 6.13
CA LYS A 60 -14.90 8.54 6.89
C LYS A 60 -15.11 7.22 6.16
N ALA A 61 -15.35 7.25 4.85
CA ALA A 61 -15.50 6.05 4.02
C ALA A 61 -14.22 5.20 4.01
N ILE A 62 -13.05 5.82 3.87
CA ILE A 62 -11.75 5.13 3.94
C ILE A 62 -11.56 4.47 5.32
N GLY A 63 -11.88 5.18 6.40
CA GLY A 63 -11.82 4.64 7.76
C GLY A 63 -12.70 3.40 7.94
N GLN A 64 -13.93 3.44 7.43
CA GLN A 64 -14.87 2.30 7.47
C GLN A 64 -14.38 1.11 6.64
N CYS A 65 -13.80 1.36 5.47
CA CYS A 65 -13.19 0.30 4.65
C CYS A 65 -12.03 -0.38 5.39
N LYS A 66 -11.13 0.41 6.01
CA LYS A 66 -10.01 -0.13 6.80
C LYS A 66 -10.50 -0.98 7.97
N GLU A 67 -11.52 -0.52 8.69
CA GLU A 67 -12.09 -1.26 9.81
C GLU A 67 -12.76 -2.56 9.34
N ARG A 68 -13.55 -2.53 8.25
CA ARG A 68 -14.11 -3.77 7.66
C ARG A 68 -13.03 -4.75 7.25
N SER A 69 -12.00 -4.31 6.55
CA SER A 69 -10.89 -5.16 6.15
C SER A 69 -10.20 -5.77 7.37
N ARG A 70 -9.97 -4.99 8.44
CA ARG A 70 -9.37 -5.46 9.69
C ARG A 70 -10.24 -6.51 10.39
N GLN A 71 -11.56 -6.30 10.45
CA GLN A 71 -12.50 -7.25 11.04
C GLN A 71 -12.63 -8.54 10.22
N GLN A 72 -12.69 -8.43 8.90
CA GLN A 72 -12.68 -9.59 8.01
C GLN A 72 -11.37 -10.38 8.14
N TRP A 73 -10.24 -9.68 8.24
CA TRP A 73 -8.95 -10.32 8.43
C TRP A 73 -8.93 -11.08 9.75
N LYS A 74 -9.31 -10.45 10.88
CA LYS A 74 -9.44 -11.10 12.20
C LYS A 74 -10.31 -12.36 12.17
N LYS A 75 -11.48 -12.31 11.54
CA LYS A 75 -12.38 -13.48 11.39
C LYS A 75 -11.71 -14.62 10.61
N ARG A 76 -10.93 -14.31 9.58
CA ARG A 76 -10.21 -15.32 8.78
C ARG A 76 -9.06 -15.97 9.54
N ILE A 77 -8.34 -15.24 10.40
CA ILE A 77 -7.25 -15.81 11.20
C ILE A 77 -7.80 -16.61 12.39
N GLY A 78 -8.89 -16.15 13.01
CA GLY A 78 -9.55 -16.85 14.11
C GLY A 78 -10.31 -18.12 13.71
N ALA A 79 -10.60 -18.33 12.43
CA ALA A 79 -11.23 -19.55 11.91
C ALA A 79 -10.22 -20.64 11.49
N ILE A 80 -8.91 -20.36 11.63
CA ILE A 80 -7.81 -21.28 11.30
C ILE A 80 -7.16 -21.85 12.58
N ALA A 81 -7.58 -21.40 13.77
CA ALA A 81 -7.21 -21.94 15.09
C ALA A 81 -8.33 -22.82 15.62
#